data_AF-A0A388Q4M6-F1
#
_entry.id   AF-A0A388Q4M6-F1
#
_cell.length_a   1.000
_cell.length_b   1.000
_cell.length_c   1.000
_cell.angle_alpha   90.00
_cell.angle_beta   90.00
_cell.angle_gamma   90.00
#
_symmetry.space_group_name_H-M   'P 1'
#
loop_
_entity.id
_entity.type
_entity.pdbx_description
1 polymer ?
#
loop_
_entity_poly.entity_id
_entity_poly.type
_entity_poly.pdbx_seq_one_letter_code
_entity_poly.pdbx_strand_id
1 'polypeptide(L)'
;MKKLLFILAGSLFFFSCNNQFSVKGKLDNMPEQKFRVEELAIDGNIAVDSGKTNPDGSFEFNNKSKEEALYRLKFMQGKYILLA
;
A
#
# COMPACT_ATOMS: atom_id res chain seq x y z
N MET A 1 18.40 19.17 38.67
CA MET A 1 17.63 19.78 37.55
C MET A 1 18.32 19.60 36.19
N LYS A 2 19.64 19.77 36.04
CA LYS A 2 20.35 19.57 34.75
C LYS A 2 20.20 18.16 34.13
N LYS A 3 20.13 17.10 34.95
CA LYS A 3 19.97 15.71 34.44
C LYS A 3 18.60 15.42 33.80
N LEU A 4 17.54 16.12 34.23
CA LEU A 4 16.21 16.00 33.60
C LEU A 4 16.20 16.61 32.19
N LEU A 5 17.01 17.65 31.96
CA LEU A 5 17.11 18.35 30.69
C LEU A 5 17.77 17.49 29.61
N PHE A 6 18.72 16.61 30.00
CA PHE A 6 19.33 15.63 29.09
C PHE A 6 18.39 14.47 28.75
N ILE A 7 17.48 14.08 29.65
CA ILE A 7 16.50 13.01 29.39
C ILE A 7 15.41 13.50 28.42
N LEU A 8 14.97 14.76 28.57
CA LEU A 8 13.95 15.37 27.69
C LEU A 8 14.48 15.63 26.27
N ALA A 9 15.78 15.93 26.12
CA ALA A 9 16.41 16.10 24.81
C ALA A 9 16.55 14.78 24.03
N GLY A 10 16.61 13.64 24.71
CA GLY A 10 16.72 12.31 24.09
C GLY A 10 15.41 11.78 23.52
N SER A 11 14.25 12.22 24.03
CA SER A 11 12.95 11.67 23.65
C SER A 11 12.36 12.21 22.33
N LEU A 12 13.01 13.20 21.70
CA LEU A 12 12.51 13.83 20.48
C LEU A 12 12.84 13.07 19.17
N PHE A 13 13.62 11.99 19.22
CA PHE A 13 14.11 11.30 18.02
C PHE A 13 13.25 10.12 17.53
N PHE A 14 12.13 9.78 18.19
CA PHE A 14 11.39 8.55 17.88
C PHE A 14 10.09 8.73 17.08
N PHE A 15 9.77 9.93 16.60
CA PHE A 15 8.59 10.13 15.75
C PHE A 15 8.92 9.90 14.27
N SER A 16 9.15 8.64 13.89
CA SER A 16 9.11 8.25 12.47
C SER A 16 7.67 7.95 12.08
N CYS A 17 7.05 8.86 11.32
CA CYS A 17 5.72 8.63 10.74
C CYS A 17 5.88 7.75 9.50
N ASN A 18 5.42 6.50 9.58
CA ASN A 18 5.41 5.60 8.45
C ASN A 18 4.08 5.78 7.70
N ASN A 19 4.11 6.47 6.56
CA ASN A 19 2.98 6.55 5.64
C ASN A 19 2.79 5.20 4.96
N GLN A 20 1.91 4.37 5.52
CA GLN A 20 1.52 3.08 4.98
C GLN A 20 0.01 3.06 4.82
N PHE A 21 -0.46 2.59 3.67
CA PHE A 21 -1.88 2.38 3.43
C PHE A 21 -2.16 0.90 3.17
N SER A 22 -3.41 0.50 3.46
CA SER A 22 -3.94 -0.83 3.24
C SER A 22 -5.21 -0.70 2.42
N VAL A 23 -5.32 -1.48 1.34
CA VAL A 23 -6.55 -1.57 0.55
C VAL A 23 -7.10 -2.98 0.72
N LYS A 24 -8.34 -3.05 1.21
CA LYS A 24 -9.11 -4.29 1.32
C LYS A 24 -10.33 -4.16 0.44
N GLY A 25 -10.59 -5.17 -0.38
CA GLY A 25 -11.73 -5.18 -1.28
C GLY A 25 -12.30 -6.58 -1.47
N LYS A 26 -13.51 -6.62 -2.04
CA LYS A 26 -14.17 -7.87 -2.42
C LYS A 26 -14.81 -7.69 -3.78
N LEU A 27 -14.58 -8.65 -4.67
CA LEU A 27 -15.17 -8.69 -6.00
C LEU A 27 -16.04 -9.93 -6.11
N ASP A 28 -17.34 -9.73 -6.23
CA ASP A 28 -18.28 -10.84 -6.36
C ASP A 28 -17.99 -11.64 -7.64
N ASN A 29 -18.10 -12.96 -7.53
CA ASN A 29 -17.80 -13.92 -8.60
C ASN A 29 -16.36 -13.84 -9.14
N MET A 30 -15.42 -13.31 -8.36
CA MET A 30 -14.00 -13.31 -8.71
C MET A 30 -13.37 -14.65 -8.33
N PRO A 31 -12.90 -15.46 -9.30
CA PRO A 31 -12.17 -16.67 -8.97
C PRO A 31 -10.82 -16.34 -8.34
N GLU A 32 -10.29 -17.32 -7.62
CA GLU A 32 -8.96 -17.25 -7.03
C GLU A 32 -7.89 -17.03 -8.12
N GLN A 33 -7.20 -15.90 -8.09
CA GLN A 33 -6.23 -15.53 -9.11
C GLN A 33 -5.21 -14.52 -8.60
N LYS A 34 -4.06 -14.45 -9.26
CA LYS A 34 -3.04 -13.45 -8.96
C LYS A 34 -3.44 -12.07 -9.47
N PHE A 35 -2.96 -11.04 -8.78
CA PHE A 35 -3.01 -9.66 -9.23
C PHE A 35 -1.68 -8.97 -8.98
N ARG A 36 -1.47 -7.84 -9.64
CA ARG A 36 -0.33 -6.94 -9.42
C ARG A 36 -0.82 -5.52 -9.17
N VAL A 37 -0.15 -4.81 -8.29
CA VAL A 37 -0.38 -3.38 -8.03
C VAL A 37 0.71 -2.59 -8.74
N GLU A 38 0.29 -1.60 -9.51
CA GLU A 38 1.17 -0.66 -10.19
C GLU A 38 0.91 0.75 -9.68
N GLU A 39 1.96 1.53 -9.46
CA GLU A 39 1.86 2.99 -9.43
C GLU A 39 1.96 3.51 -10.87
N LEU A 40 1.07 4.41 -11.24
CA LEU A 40 1.03 5.03 -12.57
C LEU A 40 1.86 6.32 -12.56
N ALA A 41 3.19 6.17 -12.57
CA ALA A 41 4.10 7.30 -12.63
C ALA A 41 4.25 7.87 -14.05
N ILE A 42 4.77 9.10 -14.15
CA ILE A 42 4.93 9.83 -15.42
C ILE A 42 5.86 9.07 -16.38
N ASP A 43 6.96 8.54 -15.87
CA ASP A 43 7.99 7.84 -16.67
C ASP A 43 7.63 6.38 -16.98
N GLY A 44 6.49 5.90 -16.46
CA GLY A 44 5.99 4.55 -16.67
C GLY A 44 5.46 3.90 -15.40
N ASN A 45 4.73 2.81 -15.58
CA ASN A 45 4.13 2.08 -14.47
C ASN A 45 5.19 1.36 -13.64
N ILE A 46 5.17 1.58 -12.32
CA ILE A 46 6.08 0.93 -11.36
C ILE A 46 5.33 -0.19 -10.66
N ALA A 47 5.82 -1.41 -10.69
CA ALA A 47 5.23 -2.50 -9.91
C ALA A 47 5.55 -2.29 -8.42
N VAL A 48 4.53 -2.16 -7.58
CA VAL A 48 4.71 -1.80 -6.17
C VAL A 48 4.26 -2.89 -5.19
N ASP A 49 3.37 -3.80 -5.61
CA ASP A 49 2.98 -4.97 -4.83
C ASP A 49 2.34 -6.06 -5.72
N SER A 50 2.06 -7.23 -5.17
CA SER A 50 1.28 -8.29 -5.81
C SER A 50 0.58 -9.16 -4.78
N GLY A 51 -0.50 -9.82 -5.19
CA GLY A 51 -1.24 -10.69 -4.29
C GLY A 51 -2.13 -11.67 -5.03
N LYS A 52 -3.08 -12.23 -4.30
CA LYS A 52 -4.07 -13.18 -4.82
C LYS A 52 -5.44 -12.88 -4.23
N THR A 53 -6.48 -13.03 -5.04
CA THR A 53 -7.86 -13.06 -4.53
C THR A 53 -8.08 -14.38 -3.79
N ASN A 54 -8.85 -14.34 -2.71
CA ASN A 54 -9.28 -15.51 -1.95
C ASN A 54 -10.44 -16.23 -2.66
N PRO A 55 -10.82 -17.46 -2.23
CA PRO A 55 -11.95 -18.17 -2.80
C PRO A 55 -13.29 -17.43 -2.74
N ASP A 56 -13.46 -16.48 -1.81
CA ASP A 56 -14.65 -15.65 -1.68
C ASP A 56 -14.57 -14.33 -2.47
N GLY A 57 -13.51 -14.14 -3.27
CA GLY A 57 -13.25 -12.94 -4.06
C GLY A 57 -12.65 -11.77 -3.28
N SER A 58 -12.34 -11.93 -1.98
CA SER A 58 -11.66 -10.89 -1.20
C SER A 58 -10.19 -10.76 -1.57
N PHE A 59 -9.63 -9.56 -1.41
CA PHE A 59 -8.22 -9.28 -1.57
C PHE A 59 -7.76 -8.18 -0.61
N GLU A 60 -6.48 -8.19 -0.29
CA GLU A 60 -5.81 -7.15 0.49
C GLU A 60 -4.41 -6.92 -0.05
N PHE A 61 -3.96 -5.67 -0.04
CA PHE A 61 -2.56 -5.33 -0.25
C PHE A 61 -2.17 -4.12 0.60
N ASN A 62 -0.88 -4.02 0.93
CA ASN A 62 -0.35 -2.98 1.80
C ASN A 62 0.82 -2.30 1.11
N ASN A 63 0.81 -0.97 1.03
CA ASN A 63 1.87 -0.24 0.38
C ASN A 63 2.40 0.90 1.25
N LYS A 64 3.71 1.12 1.18
CA LYS A 64 4.38 2.26 1.79
C LYS A 64 4.60 3.29 0.69
N SER A 65 3.70 4.27 0.60
CA SER A 65 3.92 5.40 -0.28
C SER A 65 4.37 6.62 0.50
N LYS A 66 5.31 7.36 -0.09
CA LYS A 66 5.77 8.62 0.47
C LYS A 66 4.79 9.76 0.19
N GLU A 67 4.03 9.65 -0.91
CA GLU A 67 3.17 10.69 -1.47
C GLU A 67 1.87 10.09 -2.04
N GLU A 68 0.85 10.92 -2.24
CA GLU A 68 -0.38 10.50 -2.95
C GLU A 68 -0.06 10.21 -4.41
N ALA A 69 -0.55 9.07 -4.92
CA ALA A 69 -0.30 8.63 -6.28
C ALA A 69 -1.49 7.82 -6.82
N LEU A 70 -1.56 7.71 -8.15
CA LEU A 70 -2.57 6.90 -8.82
C LEU A 70 -2.07 5.45 -8.94
N TYR A 71 -2.86 4.50 -8.47
CA TYR A 71 -2.54 3.08 -8.56
C TYR A 71 -3.47 2.33 -9.50
N ARG A 72 -2.95 1.24 -10.07
CA ARG A 72 -3.69 0.27 -10.87
C ARG A 72 -3.53 -1.12 -10.26
N LEU A 73 -4.63 -1.69 -9.81
CA LEU A 73 -4.72 -3.09 -9.43
C LEU A 73 -5.10 -3.92 -10.66
N LYS A 74 -4.15 -4.67 -11.22
CA LYS A 74 -4.30 -5.45 -12.45
C LYS A 74 -4.48 -6.94 -12.14
N PHE A 75 -5.60 -7.49 -12.59
CA PHE A 75 -5.95 -8.91 -12.47
C PHE A 75 -5.50 -9.70 -13.71
N MET A 76 -5.66 -11.03 -13.67
CA MET A 76 -5.48 -11.86 -14.86
C MET A 76 -6.46 -11.43 -15.96
N GLN A 77 -6.11 -11.72 -17.22
CA GLN A 77 -6.95 -11.42 -18.39
C GLN A 77 -7.18 -9.93 -18.66
N GLY A 78 -6.34 -9.05 -18.09
CA GLY A 78 -6.29 -7.63 -18.46
C GLY A 78 -7.31 -6.73 -17.77
N LYS A 79 -8.15 -7.26 -16.87
CA LYS A 79 -9.06 -6.44 -16.05
C LYS A 79 -8.27 -5.68 -14.98
N TYR A 80 -8.72 -4.46 -14.64
CA TYR A 80 -8.06 -3.67 -13.60
C TYR A 80 -9.02 -2.72 -12.87
N ILE A 81 -8.60 -2.28 -11.69
CA ILE A 81 -9.22 -1.20 -10.90
C ILE A 81 -8.21 -0.06 -10.79
N LEU A 82 -8.67 1.18 -10.93
CA LEU A 82 -7.88 2.37 -10.63
C LEU A 82 -8.21 2.85 -9.22
N LEU A 83 -7.18 3.23 -8.48
CA LEU A 83 -7.26 3.74 -7.11
C LEU A 83 -6.56 5.09 -7.09
N ALA A 84 -7.25 6.15 -6.67
CA ALA A 84 -6.79 7.53 -6.61
C ALA A 84 -6.98 8.07 -5.19
#